data_AF-A0A540V9D8-F1
#
_entry.id   AF-A0A540V9D8-F1
#
_cell.length_a   1.000
_cell.length_b   1.000
_cell.length_c   1.000
_cell.angle_alpha   90.00
_cell.angle_beta   90.00
_cell.angle_gamma   90.00
#
_symmetry.space_group_name_H-M   'P 1'
#
loop_
_entity.id
_entity.type
_entity.pdbx_description
1 polymer ?
#
loop_
_entity_poly.entity_id
_entity_poly.type
_entity_poly.pdbx_seq_one_letter_code
_entity_poly.pdbx_strand_id
1 'polypeptide(L)'
;MAQDSYRIQFNTRSEFHRSAGHPPFQAIPAHYYNITDSEAWPVAGLLVLLDGKGQPVRAELHLYEDQPSHVHEAAIRQSRLLLQERYTGDDPLPLRIMQTYQHRDAMHVRLSTVTDATPQTPPRGTSSRLLVAALGIAVMLFLVWLVAFYQPGGTPDETAASAPAGSETPGPNVVAALFTNQSDGGEAEEVLPPSRNAHPGIGIGVRVQIAPGLRLTLRSEPGPNAGEVRGAMESGQTALVIGGPAYTRGDQDTIVWWYVQLDDGTEAWAAANTSTRTVLLPVE
;
A
#
# COMPACT_ATOMS: atom_id res chain seq x y z
N MET A 1 -25.79 12.41 -47.89
CA MET A 1 -24.97 12.64 -46.69
C MET A 1 -25.10 11.40 -45.81
N ALA A 2 -24.10 10.52 -45.87
CA ALA A 2 -24.07 9.28 -45.09
C ALA A 2 -23.34 9.54 -43.76
N GLN A 3 -23.95 9.16 -42.64
CA GLN A 3 -23.32 9.15 -41.33
C GLN A 3 -22.56 7.84 -41.17
N ASP A 4 -21.23 7.90 -41.24
CA ASP A 4 -20.36 6.77 -40.91
C ASP A 4 -20.44 6.49 -39.41
N SER A 5 -20.96 5.30 -39.08
CA SER A 5 -21.08 4.81 -37.71
C SER A 5 -19.78 4.09 -37.35
N TYR A 6 -18.87 4.76 -36.64
CA TYR A 6 -17.62 4.15 -36.17
C TYR A 6 -17.95 3.03 -35.16
N ARG A 7 -17.75 1.77 -35.56
CA ARG A 7 -17.92 0.59 -34.70
C ARG A 7 -16.55 0.21 -34.13
N ILE A 8 -16.30 0.57 -32.88
CA ILE A 8 -15.06 0.22 -32.18
C ILE A 8 -15.16 -1.26 -31.73
N GLN A 9 -14.19 -2.08 -32.14
CA GLN A 9 -14.04 -3.48 -31.71
C GLN A 9 -12.93 -3.58 -30.66
N PHE A 10 -13.20 -4.27 -29.55
CA PHE A 10 -12.26 -4.47 -28.43
C PHE A 10 -11.82 -5.94 -28.37
N ASN A 11 -10.51 -6.21 -28.22
CA ASN A 11 -9.93 -7.56 -28.08
C ASN A 11 -9.28 -7.73 -26.69
N THR A 12 -9.25 -8.96 -26.14
CA THR A 12 -8.72 -9.21 -24.77
C THR A 12 -7.93 -10.52 -24.67
N ARG A 13 -6.80 -10.52 -23.95
CA ARG A 13 -5.88 -11.67 -23.75
C ARG A 13 -5.38 -11.73 -22.30
N SER A 14 -5.27 -12.93 -21.70
CA SER A 14 -4.84 -13.16 -20.30
C SER A 14 -3.95 -14.41 -20.14
N GLU A 15 -2.84 -14.35 -19.38
CA GLU A 15 -1.98 -15.50 -19.01
C GLU A 15 -1.53 -15.41 -17.53
N PHE A 16 -1.32 -16.55 -16.85
CA PHE A 16 -0.95 -16.66 -15.42
C PHE A 16 0.24 -17.61 -15.21
N HIS A 17 1.23 -17.23 -14.39
CA HIS A 17 2.28 -18.13 -13.87
C HIS A 17 2.71 -17.74 -12.45
N ARG A 18 2.94 -18.74 -11.58
CA ARG A 18 3.19 -18.60 -10.14
C ARG A 18 4.65 -18.94 -9.82
N SER A 19 5.34 -18.14 -9.00
CA SER A 19 6.71 -18.41 -8.52
C SER A 19 6.79 -18.31 -6.98
N ALA A 20 7.58 -19.21 -6.36
CA ALA A 20 7.69 -19.43 -4.92
C ALA A 20 9.01 -18.88 -4.35
N GLY A 21 9.00 -18.22 -3.18
CA GLY A 21 10.27 -17.91 -2.47
C GLY A 21 10.31 -16.72 -1.50
N HIS A 22 9.18 -16.08 -1.15
CA HIS A 22 9.15 -14.94 -0.24
C HIS A 22 8.25 -15.24 0.98
N PRO A 23 8.35 -14.51 2.13
CA PRO A 23 7.36 -14.59 3.22
C PRO A 23 5.95 -14.58 2.62
N PRO A 24 4.94 -15.29 3.18
CA PRO A 24 3.72 -15.64 2.44
C PRO A 24 2.93 -14.38 2.09
N PHE A 25 3.33 -13.72 1.01
CA PHE A 25 2.52 -12.81 0.27
C PHE A 25 1.34 -13.65 -0.15
N GLN A 26 0.19 -13.36 0.44
CA GLN A 26 -1.02 -14.04 0.07
C GLN A 26 -1.31 -13.66 -1.38
N ALA A 27 -0.96 -14.55 -2.30
CA ALA A 27 -1.31 -14.39 -3.69
C ALA A 27 -2.83 -14.41 -3.79
N ILE A 28 -3.42 -13.25 -4.08
CA ILE A 28 -4.84 -13.13 -4.35
C ILE A 28 -5.04 -13.59 -5.80
N PRO A 29 -5.81 -14.65 -6.07
CA PRO A 29 -6.15 -15.02 -7.44
C PRO A 29 -6.86 -13.84 -8.10
N ALA A 30 -6.49 -13.55 -9.35
CA ALA A 30 -7.08 -12.45 -10.07
C ALA A 30 -7.20 -12.81 -11.54
N HIS A 31 -8.13 -12.17 -12.24
CA HIS A 31 -8.15 -12.14 -13.70
C HIS A 31 -7.81 -10.73 -14.16
N TYR A 32 -6.90 -10.64 -15.12
CA TYR A 32 -6.51 -9.38 -15.73
C TYR A 32 -6.97 -9.34 -17.18
N TYR A 33 -7.58 -8.23 -17.57
CA TYR A 33 -8.08 -7.96 -18.90
C TYR A 33 -7.47 -6.65 -19.40
N ASN A 34 -6.82 -6.71 -20.57
CA ASN A 34 -6.40 -5.52 -21.28
C ASN A 34 -7.55 -5.04 -22.18
N ILE A 35 -8.01 -3.81 -21.99
CA ILE A 35 -8.98 -3.16 -22.86
C ILE A 35 -8.20 -2.32 -23.86
N THR A 36 -8.35 -2.62 -25.15
CA THR A 36 -7.63 -1.93 -26.23
C THR A 36 -8.59 -1.22 -27.18
N ASP A 37 -8.18 -0.13 -27.79
CA ASP A 37 -8.94 0.49 -28.87
C ASP A 37 -8.90 -0.33 -30.19
N SER A 38 -9.45 0.25 -31.26
CA SER A 38 -9.46 -0.35 -32.60
C SER A 38 -8.08 -0.51 -33.24
N GLU A 39 -7.07 0.20 -32.76
CA GLU A 39 -5.68 0.10 -33.20
C GLU A 39 -4.87 -0.87 -32.31
N ALA A 40 -5.54 -1.56 -31.38
CA ALA A 40 -4.96 -2.43 -30.37
C ALA A 40 -4.05 -1.69 -29.36
N TRP A 41 -4.17 -0.36 -29.24
CA TRP A 41 -3.52 0.38 -28.17
C TRP A 41 -4.25 0.16 -26.86
N PRO A 42 -3.54 -0.10 -25.75
CA PRO A 42 -4.18 -0.33 -24.47
C PRO A 42 -4.76 1.01 -23.98
N VAL A 43 -6.03 1.01 -23.60
CA VAL A 43 -6.76 2.19 -23.09
C VAL A 43 -7.07 2.07 -21.60
N ALA A 44 -7.22 0.83 -21.11
CA ALA A 44 -7.42 0.54 -19.70
C ALA A 44 -7.03 -0.90 -19.34
N GLY A 45 -6.64 -1.10 -18.09
CA GLY A 45 -6.49 -2.43 -17.49
C GLY A 45 -7.65 -2.72 -16.54
N LEU A 46 -8.31 -3.86 -16.67
CA LEU A 46 -9.32 -4.32 -15.73
C LEU A 46 -8.78 -5.51 -14.93
N LEU A 47 -8.69 -5.34 -13.62
CA LEU A 47 -8.28 -6.37 -12.67
C LEU A 47 -9.51 -6.84 -11.87
N VAL A 48 -9.75 -8.15 -11.85
CA VAL A 48 -10.83 -8.76 -11.07
C VAL A 48 -10.20 -9.66 -10.02
N LEU A 49 -10.31 -9.28 -8.76
CA LEU A 49 -9.83 -10.05 -7.62
C LEU A 49 -10.86 -11.12 -7.27
N LEU A 50 -10.37 -12.32 -7.00
CA LEU A 50 -11.18 -13.49 -6.70
C LEU A 50 -10.90 -14.01 -5.29
N ASP A 51 -11.90 -14.63 -4.68
CA ASP A 51 -11.74 -15.37 -3.43
C ASP A 51 -11.12 -16.77 -3.65
N GLY A 52 -10.96 -17.52 -2.56
CA GLY A 52 -10.47 -18.90 -2.61
C GLY A 52 -11.39 -19.90 -3.35
N LYS A 53 -12.63 -19.51 -3.67
CA LYS A 53 -13.61 -20.29 -4.43
C LYS A 53 -13.70 -19.82 -5.90
N GLY A 54 -12.92 -18.82 -6.29
CA GLY A 54 -12.95 -18.23 -7.63
C GLY A 54 -14.11 -17.25 -7.87
N GLN A 55 -14.81 -16.84 -6.81
CA GLN A 55 -15.87 -15.83 -6.90
C GLN A 55 -15.28 -14.43 -6.93
N PRO A 56 -15.85 -13.50 -7.71
CA PRO A 56 -15.35 -12.14 -7.79
C PRO A 56 -15.64 -11.39 -6.48
N VAL A 57 -14.61 -10.80 -5.87
CA VAL A 57 -14.76 -10.00 -4.64
C VAL A 57 -14.64 -8.50 -4.90
N ARG A 58 -13.84 -8.11 -5.90
CA ARG A 58 -13.61 -6.72 -6.27
C ARG A 58 -13.10 -6.63 -7.69
N ALA A 59 -13.52 -5.59 -8.41
CA ALA A 59 -12.94 -5.22 -9.68
C ALA A 59 -12.32 -3.82 -9.61
N GLU A 60 -11.22 -3.62 -10.32
CA GLU A 60 -10.48 -2.37 -10.41
C GLU A 60 -10.21 -2.07 -11.89
N LEU A 61 -10.72 -0.94 -12.37
CA LEU A 61 -10.49 -0.44 -13.72
C LEU A 61 -9.46 0.68 -13.66
N HIS A 62 -8.31 0.47 -14.28
CA HIS A 62 -7.20 1.41 -14.37
C HIS A 62 -7.24 2.08 -15.74
N LEU A 63 -7.74 3.31 -15.79
CA LEU A 63 -7.80 4.15 -16.99
C LEU A 63 -6.46 4.86 -17.21
N TYR A 64 -6.02 4.94 -18.46
CA TYR A 64 -4.85 5.75 -18.80
C TYR A 64 -5.21 7.22 -19.00
N GLU A 65 -4.38 8.09 -18.44
CA GLU A 65 -4.65 9.52 -18.27
C GLU A 65 -4.71 10.29 -19.60
N ASP A 66 -3.87 9.93 -20.58
CA ASP A 66 -3.75 10.63 -21.87
C ASP A 66 -4.91 10.38 -22.85
N GLN A 67 -5.95 9.67 -22.44
CA GLN A 67 -7.05 9.27 -23.33
C GLN A 67 -8.20 10.29 -23.33
N PRO A 68 -8.82 10.56 -24.50
CA PRO A 68 -10.01 11.40 -24.56
C PRO A 68 -11.16 10.87 -23.70
N SER A 69 -12.02 11.76 -23.18
CA SER A 69 -13.14 11.39 -22.30
C SER A 69 -14.08 10.33 -22.89
N HIS A 70 -14.37 10.39 -24.20
CA HIS A 70 -15.21 9.39 -24.87
C HIS A 70 -14.58 7.99 -24.89
N VAL A 71 -13.24 7.90 -24.87
CA VAL A 71 -12.50 6.63 -24.77
C VAL A 71 -12.61 6.07 -23.34
N HIS A 72 -12.54 6.93 -22.32
CA HIS A 72 -12.77 6.51 -20.93
C HIS A 72 -14.19 5.96 -20.73
N GLU A 73 -15.21 6.66 -21.24
CA GLU A 73 -16.60 6.19 -21.16
C GLU A 73 -16.80 4.86 -21.88
N ALA A 74 -16.15 4.67 -23.03
CA ALA A 74 -16.18 3.41 -23.75
C ALA A 74 -15.51 2.28 -22.96
N ALA A 75 -14.35 2.55 -22.34
CA ALA A 75 -13.65 1.59 -21.50
C ALA A 75 -14.45 1.19 -20.25
N ILE A 76 -15.11 2.14 -19.57
CA ILE A 76 -16.00 1.89 -18.42
C ILE A 76 -17.20 1.03 -18.85
N ARG A 77 -17.80 1.33 -20.02
CA ARG A 77 -18.92 0.55 -20.53
C ARG A 77 -18.49 -0.88 -20.85
N GLN A 78 -17.35 -1.04 -21.52
CA GLN A 78 -16.79 -2.34 -21.89
C GLN A 78 -16.43 -3.17 -20.66
N SER A 79 -15.86 -2.55 -19.62
CA SER A 79 -15.54 -3.25 -18.38
C SER A 79 -16.79 -3.77 -17.68
N ARG A 80 -17.86 -2.96 -17.61
CA ARG A 80 -19.14 -3.39 -17.02
C ARG A 80 -19.75 -4.56 -17.80
N LEU A 81 -19.74 -4.51 -19.12
CA LEU A 81 -20.22 -5.63 -19.96
C LEU A 81 -19.41 -6.90 -19.72
N LEU A 82 -18.08 -6.79 -19.69
CA LEU A 82 -17.20 -7.93 -19.44
C LEU A 82 -17.47 -8.55 -18.06
N LEU A 83 -17.63 -7.72 -17.03
CA LEU A 83 -17.95 -8.18 -15.68
C LEU A 83 -19.29 -8.91 -15.63
N GLN A 84 -20.33 -8.33 -16.25
CA GLN A 84 -21.68 -8.92 -16.31
C GLN A 84 -21.73 -10.23 -17.10
N GLU A 85 -20.91 -10.37 -18.15
CA GLU A 85 -20.88 -11.56 -18.98
C GLU A 85 -20.09 -12.71 -18.34
N ARG A 86 -18.96 -12.40 -17.69
CA ARG A 86 -18.00 -13.41 -17.23
C ARG A 86 -18.21 -13.85 -15.79
N TYR A 87 -18.86 -13.03 -14.98
CA TYR A 87 -18.97 -13.25 -13.55
C TYR A 87 -20.41 -13.19 -13.10
N THR A 88 -20.78 -14.17 -12.28
CA THR A 88 -22.08 -14.25 -11.63
C THR A 88 -21.85 -14.25 -10.13
N GLY A 89 -22.68 -13.53 -9.39
CA GLY A 89 -22.66 -13.49 -7.94
C GLY A 89 -23.97 -12.96 -7.41
N ASP A 90 -24.31 -13.34 -6.18
CA ASP A 90 -25.52 -12.87 -5.51
C ASP A 90 -25.37 -11.42 -5.01
N ASP A 91 -24.12 -11.01 -4.76
CA ASP A 91 -23.77 -9.67 -4.29
C ASP A 91 -23.30 -8.77 -5.44
N PRO A 92 -23.57 -7.46 -5.38
CA PRO A 92 -23.04 -6.51 -6.35
C PRO A 92 -21.52 -6.43 -6.25
N LEU A 93 -20.83 -6.71 -7.36
CA LEU A 93 -19.37 -6.63 -7.45
C LEU A 93 -18.91 -5.17 -7.42
N PRO A 94 -18.17 -4.70 -6.40
CA PRO A 94 -17.65 -3.35 -6.37
C PRO A 94 -16.61 -3.15 -7.49
N LEU A 95 -16.89 -2.19 -8.38
CA LEU A 95 -15.97 -1.74 -9.42
C LEU A 95 -15.36 -0.38 -9.04
N ARG A 96 -14.07 -0.36 -8.75
CA ARG A 96 -13.32 0.88 -8.50
C ARG A 96 -12.71 1.38 -9.80
N ILE A 97 -12.93 2.66 -10.10
CA ILE A 97 -12.32 3.31 -11.26
C ILE A 97 -11.12 4.10 -10.75
N MET A 98 -9.95 3.81 -11.29
CA MET A 98 -8.68 4.41 -10.95
C MET A 98 -8.12 5.07 -12.20
N GLN A 99 -7.56 6.26 -12.05
CA GLN A 99 -6.76 6.89 -13.08
C GLN A 99 -5.30 6.61 -12.77
N THR A 100 -4.58 6.04 -13.73
CA THR A 100 -3.18 5.66 -13.57
C THR A 100 -2.34 6.33 -14.63
N TYR A 101 -1.28 6.99 -14.19
CA TYR A 101 -0.22 7.44 -15.08
C TYR A 101 0.68 6.25 -15.40
N GLN A 102 0.60 5.72 -16.63
CA GLN A 102 1.57 4.74 -17.09
C GLN A 102 2.81 5.48 -17.59
N HIS A 103 3.92 5.30 -16.87
CA HIS A 103 5.22 5.61 -17.42
C HIS A 103 5.46 4.66 -18.60
N ARG A 104 5.62 5.22 -19.81
CA ARG A 104 5.83 4.41 -21.03
C ARG A 104 7.17 3.66 -21.03
N ASP A 105 8.07 4.03 -20.12
CA ASP A 105 9.36 3.38 -19.97
C ASP A 105 9.22 2.04 -19.26
N ALA A 106 9.54 0.97 -19.98
CA ALA A 106 9.61 -0.37 -19.42
C ALA A 106 10.85 -0.51 -18.54
N MET A 107 10.64 -0.58 -17.21
CA MET A 107 11.70 -0.93 -16.29
C MET A 107 12.05 -2.41 -16.43
N HIS A 108 13.28 -2.70 -16.87
CA HIS A 108 13.75 -4.08 -16.99
C HIS A 108 14.14 -4.60 -15.62
N VAL A 109 13.29 -5.45 -15.04
CA VAL A 109 13.61 -6.15 -13.79
C VAL A 109 14.45 -7.37 -14.13
N ARG A 110 15.68 -7.42 -13.62
CA ARG A 110 16.53 -8.61 -13.72
C ARG A 110 15.96 -9.68 -12.79
N LEU A 111 15.27 -10.66 -13.35
CA LEU A 111 14.89 -11.85 -12.63
C LEU A 111 16.16 -12.68 -12.40
N SER A 112 16.44 -13.06 -11.14
CA SER A 112 17.41 -14.12 -10.89
C SER A 112 16.91 -15.37 -11.58
N THR A 113 17.57 -15.79 -12.65
CA THR A 113 17.41 -17.16 -13.13
C THR A 113 17.78 -18.04 -11.95
N VAL A 114 16.83 -18.85 -11.49
CA VAL A 114 17.15 -20.03 -10.69
C VAL A 114 17.90 -20.96 -11.63
N THR A 115 19.18 -20.65 -11.86
CA THR A 115 20.13 -21.62 -12.39
C THR A 115 20.13 -22.73 -11.34
N ASP A 116 19.71 -23.92 -11.76
CA ASP A 116 19.65 -25.13 -10.94
C ASP A 116 20.67 -25.05 -9.81
N ALA A 117 20.17 -24.88 -8.59
CA ALA A 117 20.93 -25.14 -7.40
C ALA A 117 21.25 -26.63 -7.45
N THR A 118 22.32 -26.99 -8.16
CA THR A 118 22.97 -28.27 -8.02
C THR A 118 23.14 -28.46 -6.51
N PRO A 119 22.60 -29.55 -5.93
CA PRO A 119 22.74 -29.77 -4.51
C PRO A 119 24.23 -29.83 -4.21
N GLN A 120 24.75 -28.78 -3.58
CA GLN A 120 26.11 -28.76 -3.07
C GLN A 120 26.16 -29.86 -2.02
N THR A 121 26.60 -31.03 -2.46
CA THR A 121 26.94 -32.12 -1.58
C THR A 121 28.17 -31.62 -0.80
N PRO A 122 28.09 -31.45 0.54
CA PRO A 122 29.24 -30.95 1.29
C PRO A 122 30.41 -31.92 1.09
N PRO A 123 31.64 -31.42 0.87
CA PRO A 123 32.80 -32.28 0.74
C PRO A 123 32.95 -33.08 2.03
N ARG A 124 32.95 -34.40 1.88
CA ARG A 124 33.18 -35.36 2.97
C ARG A 124 34.65 -35.29 3.39
N GLY A 125 34.98 -34.23 4.13
CA GLY A 125 36.30 -33.93 4.68
C GLY A 125 36.51 -34.62 6.03
N THR A 126 37.27 -35.72 5.99
CA THR A 126 38.11 -36.32 7.04
C THR A 126 38.22 -35.60 8.41
N SER A 127 37.28 -35.85 9.33
CA SER A 127 37.37 -35.46 10.74
C SER A 127 37.86 -36.60 11.67
N SER A 128 38.84 -37.40 11.24
CA SER A 128 39.40 -38.50 12.04
C SER A 128 40.57 -38.11 12.98
N ARG A 129 40.99 -36.83 13.03
CA ARG A 129 42.18 -36.44 13.80
C ARG A 129 41.91 -35.68 15.11
N LEU A 130 40.64 -35.40 15.45
CA LEU A 130 40.30 -34.67 16.68
C LEU A 130 39.92 -35.57 17.87
N LEU A 131 39.70 -36.88 17.67
CA LEU A 131 39.36 -37.82 18.75
C LEU A 131 40.55 -38.23 19.64
N VAL A 132 41.79 -38.06 19.18
CA VAL A 132 42.98 -38.44 19.97
C VAL A 132 43.36 -37.36 20.99
N ALA A 133 43.05 -36.08 20.74
CA ALA A 133 43.36 -35.00 21.66
C ALA A 133 42.39 -34.94 22.86
N ALA A 134 41.11 -35.30 22.67
CA ALA A 134 40.10 -35.28 23.73
C ALA A 134 40.32 -36.37 24.80
N LEU A 135 40.88 -37.53 24.42
CA LEU A 135 41.15 -38.62 25.36
C LEU A 135 42.28 -38.29 26.35
N GLY A 136 43.28 -37.51 25.91
CA GLY A 136 44.38 -37.08 26.78
C GLY A 136 43.95 -36.13 27.90
N ILE A 137 43.00 -35.23 27.62
CA ILE A 137 42.49 -34.26 28.60
C ILE A 137 41.64 -34.95 29.67
N ALA A 138 40.84 -35.96 29.30
CA ALA A 138 40.01 -36.70 30.24
C ALA A 138 40.83 -37.50 31.27
N VAL A 139 41.95 -38.12 30.85
CA VAL A 139 42.84 -38.85 31.77
C VAL A 139 43.55 -37.90 32.73
N MET A 140 43.92 -36.70 32.28
CA MET A 140 44.55 -35.69 33.14
C MET A 140 43.57 -35.16 34.19
N LEU A 141 42.32 -34.88 33.81
CA LEU A 141 41.28 -34.43 34.75
C LEU A 141 40.93 -35.51 35.78
N PHE A 142 40.93 -36.79 35.38
CA PHE A 142 40.70 -37.90 36.31
C PHE A 142 41.83 -38.02 37.35
N LEU A 143 43.09 -37.81 36.95
CA LEU A 143 44.24 -37.80 37.87
C LEU A 143 44.19 -36.62 38.85
N VAL A 144 43.77 -35.43 38.40
CA VAL A 144 43.59 -34.26 39.28
C VAL A 144 42.45 -34.47 40.27
N TRP A 145 41.34 -35.07 39.84
CA TRP A 145 40.22 -35.41 40.71
C TRP A 145 40.59 -36.43 41.80
N LEU A 146 41.47 -37.39 41.48
CA LEU A 146 41.89 -38.44 42.42
C LEU A 146 42.81 -37.91 43.54
N VAL A 147 43.57 -36.83 43.28
CA VAL A 147 44.39 -36.15 44.31
C VAL A 147 43.55 -35.26 45.22
N ALA A 148 42.49 -34.64 44.71
CA ALA A 148 41.58 -33.81 45.50
C ALA A 148 40.71 -34.61 46.50
N PHE A 149 40.49 -35.90 46.26
CA PHE A 149 39.64 -36.75 47.10
C PHE A 149 40.34 -37.34 48.35
N TYR A 150 41.65 -37.15 48.50
CA TYR A 150 42.45 -37.66 49.64
C TYR A 150 42.73 -36.63 50.74
N GLN A 151 42.08 -35.47 50.74
CA GLN A 151 42.13 -34.52 51.85
C GLN A 151 40.81 -34.54 52.64
N PRO A 152 40.79 -35.09 53.87
CA PRO A 152 39.59 -35.08 54.71
C PRO A 152 39.51 -33.78 55.52
N GLY A 153 38.37 -33.12 55.43
CA GLY A 153 37.84 -32.29 56.51
C GLY A 153 37.77 -30.80 56.22
N GLY A 154 36.56 -30.25 56.26
CA GLY A 154 36.35 -28.82 56.49
C GLY A 154 35.11 -28.26 55.80
N THR A 155 33.92 -28.55 56.34
CA THR A 155 32.79 -27.61 56.22
C THR A 155 32.99 -26.47 57.20
N PRO A 156 32.84 -25.22 56.75
CA PRO A 156 31.93 -24.30 57.45
C PRO A 156 31.05 -23.55 56.45
N ASP A 157 29.74 -23.45 56.65
CA ASP A 157 29.00 -22.68 57.67
C ASP A 157 28.54 -21.33 57.10
N GLU A 158 27.35 -20.92 57.57
CA GLU A 158 26.89 -19.54 57.71
C GLU A 158 26.58 -18.72 56.43
N THR A 159 25.31 -18.55 56.06
CA THR A 159 24.31 -17.56 56.55
C THR A 159 24.42 -16.17 55.90
N ALA A 160 23.22 -15.65 55.60
CA ALA A 160 22.82 -14.27 55.34
C ALA A 160 23.08 -13.65 53.96
N ALA A 161 21.99 -13.24 53.30
CA ALA A 161 21.66 -11.82 53.21
C ALA A 161 20.24 -11.61 52.66
N SER A 162 19.49 -10.76 53.36
CA SER A 162 18.23 -10.18 52.91
C SER A 162 18.45 -9.11 51.84
N ALA A 163 17.56 -9.02 50.86
CA ALA A 163 16.98 -7.77 50.35
C ALA A 163 15.82 -8.07 49.39
N PRO A 164 14.66 -7.41 49.51
CA PRO A 164 13.58 -7.45 48.54
C PRO A 164 13.76 -6.32 47.50
N ALA A 165 13.55 -6.63 46.22
CA ALA A 165 13.08 -5.68 45.21
C ALA A 165 12.70 -6.47 43.96
N GLY A 166 11.40 -6.58 43.72
CA GLY A 166 10.86 -7.10 42.47
C GLY A 166 11.15 -6.15 41.31
N SER A 167 11.27 -6.77 40.14
CA SER A 167 10.57 -6.44 38.88
C SER A 167 10.58 -4.97 38.44
N GLU A 168 10.98 -4.57 37.25
CA GLU A 168 11.01 -5.27 35.97
C GLU A 168 11.78 -4.42 34.95
N THR A 169 12.50 -5.10 34.07
CA THR A 169 13.21 -4.58 32.90
C THR A 169 12.23 -4.09 31.84
N PRO A 170 12.49 -2.99 31.12
CA PRO A 170 11.72 -2.61 29.94
C PRO A 170 12.14 -3.46 28.74
N GLY A 171 11.24 -4.34 28.29
CA GLY A 171 11.35 -5.03 27.01
C GLY A 171 10.56 -4.29 25.91
N PRO A 172 11.12 -4.09 24.71
CA PRO A 172 10.41 -3.46 23.60
C PRO A 172 9.56 -4.51 22.87
N ASN A 173 8.24 -4.32 22.82
CA ASN A 173 7.38 -5.07 21.91
C ASN A 173 6.69 -4.12 20.93
N VAL A 174 7.03 -4.37 19.68
CA VAL A 174 6.57 -3.79 18.44
C VAL A 174 5.16 -4.31 18.10
N VAL A 175 4.29 -3.40 17.64
CA VAL A 175 3.18 -3.56 16.69
C VAL A 175 2.38 -4.87 16.65
N ALA A 176 1.10 -4.82 17.07
CA ALA A 176 -0.05 -5.43 16.37
C ALA A 176 -1.34 -5.29 17.22
N ALA A 177 -2.24 -4.40 16.83
CA ALA A 177 -3.68 -4.54 17.09
C ALA A 177 -4.45 -3.69 16.07
N LEU A 178 -4.59 -4.28 14.89
CA LEU A 178 -5.58 -3.90 13.89
C LEU A 178 -6.96 -4.41 14.36
N PHE A 179 -7.94 -3.51 14.25
CA PHE A 179 -9.38 -3.76 14.07
C PHE A 179 -10.11 -4.61 15.12
N THR A 180 -10.66 -3.94 16.13
CA THR A 180 -11.94 -4.36 16.73
C THR A 180 -13.08 -3.69 15.98
N ASN A 181 -13.73 -4.44 15.10
CA ASN A 181 -15.08 -4.16 14.61
C ASN A 181 -16.07 -4.28 15.77
N GLN A 182 -16.84 -3.22 16.04
CA GLN A 182 -18.11 -3.34 16.76
C GLN A 182 -19.11 -2.32 16.20
N SER A 183 -20.26 -2.88 15.79
CA SER A 183 -21.51 -2.31 15.23
C SER A 183 -21.79 -0.84 15.54
N ASP A 184 -22.42 -0.06 14.68
CA ASP A 184 -23.83 -0.18 14.32
C ASP A 184 -24.19 0.92 13.29
N GLY A 185 -25.20 0.69 12.44
CA GLY A 185 -25.76 1.71 11.54
C GLY A 185 -25.16 1.77 10.14
N GLY A 186 -25.83 1.13 9.18
CA GLY A 186 -25.62 1.39 7.76
C GLY A 186 -26.04 2.82 7.41
N GLU A 187 -25.07 3.71 7.28
CA GLU A 187 -25.24 4.93 6.51
C GLU A 187 -24.84 4.60 5.07
N ALA A 188 -25.79 4.75 4.16
CA ALA A 188 -25.53 4.75 2.72
C ALA A 188 -24.28 5.61 2.47
N GLU A 189 -23.31 5.09 1.72
CA GLU A 189 -22.13 5.82 1.26
C GLU A 189 -22.64 7.14 0.64
N GLU A 190 -22.54 8.23 1.42
CA GLU A 190 -23.17 9.47 1.06
C GLU A 190 -22.43 10.04 -0.13
N VAL A 191 -22.99 9.83 -1.32
CA VAL A 191 -22.48 10.40 -2.55
C VAL A 191 -22.70 11.91 -2.47
N LEU A 192 -21.70 12.62 -1.98
CA LEU A 192 -21.71 14.07 -1.90
C LEU A 192 -21.80 14.66 -3.32
N PRO A 193 -22.62 15.70 -3.54
CA PRO A 193 -22.70 16.34 -4.85
C PRO A 193 -21.34 16.96 -5.24
N PRO A 194 -21.05 17.12 -6.54
CA PRO A 194 -19.86 17.84 -6.97
C PRO A 194 -19.83 19.26 -6.40
N SER A 195 -18.66 19.72 -5.96
CA SER A 195 -18.51 21.07 -5.44
C SER A 195 -18.73 22.11 -6.54
N ARG A 196 -19.50 23.15 -6.22
CA ARG A 196 -19.69 24.32 -7.10
C ARG A 196 -18.55 25.33 -6.98
N ASN A 197 -17.83 25.31 -5.86
CA ASN A 197 -16.81 26.30 -5.52
C ASN A 197 -15.37 25.79 -5.72
N ALA A 198 -15.15 24.48 -5.84
CA ALA A 198 -13.83 23.95 -6.18
C ALA A 198 -13.48 24.26 -7.63
N HIS A 199 -12.24 24.68 -7.88
CA HIS A 199 -11.79 24.94 -9.25
C HIS A 199 -11.58 23.62 -10.01
N PRO A 200 -12.22 23.41 -11.18
CA PRO A 200 -12.18 22.11 -11.88
C PRO A 200 -10.82 21.80 -12.51
N GLY A 201 -9.97 22.80 -12.72
CA GLY A 201 -8.61 22.66 -13.26
C GLY A 201 -7.54 22.24 -12.24
N ILE A 202 -7.91 21.90 -11.00
CA ILE A 202 -6.96 21.37 -10.01
C ILE A 202 -6.92 19.85 -10.13
N GLY A 203 -5.73 19.30 -10.32
CA GLY A 203 -5.46 17.87 -10.38
C GLY A 203 -4.06 17.55 -9.86
N ILE A 204 -3.71 16.27 -9.80
CA ILE A 204 -2.37 15.83 -9.40
C ILE A 204 -1.34 16.39 -10.39
N GLY A 205 -0.19 16.84 -9.87
CA GLY A 205 0.89 17.45 -10.66
C GLY A 205 0.69 18.94 -10.96
N VAL A 206 -0.48 19.51 -10.67
CA VAL A 206 -0.75 20.94 -10.86
C VAL A 206 -0.17 21.74 -9.71
N ARG A 207 0.47 22.88 -10.01
CA ARG A 207 0.79 23.88 -8.99
C ARG A 207 -0.44 24.71 -8.70
N VAL A 208 -0.72 24.90 -7.42
CA VAL A 208 -1.83 25.71 -6.93
C VAL A 208 -1.31 26.84 -6.06
N GLN A 209 -2.04 27.93 -6.05
CA GLN A 209 -1.85 29.04 -5.12
C GLN A 209 -3.13 29.29 -4.34
N ILE A 210 -2.99 29.83 -3.14
CA ILE A 210 -4.16 30.31 -2.41
C ILE A 210 -4.69 31.60 -3.04
N ALA A 211 -6.01 31.76 -3.08
CA ALA A 211 -6.66 32.94 -3.59
C ALA A 211 -6.23 34.21 -2.80
N PRO A 212 -6.07 35.37 -3.48
CA PRO A 212 -5.55 36.58 -2.84
C PRO A 212 -6.35 37.01 -1.61
N GLY A 213 -5.63 37.42 -0.56
CA GLY A 213 -6.22 37.91 0.70
C GLY A 213 -6.77 36.81 1.61
N LEU A 214 -6.57 35.53 1.28
CA LEU A 214 -6.92 34.41 2.14
C LEU A 214 -5.68 33.82 2.83
N ARG A 215 -5.95 33.05 3.88
CA ARG A 215 -5.01 32.18 4.58
C ARG A 215 -5.65 30.82 4.74
N LEU A 216 -4.92 29.75 4.44
CA LEU A 216 -5.42 28.38 4.51
C LEU A 216 -4.61 27.57 5.51
N THR A 217 -5.29 27.01 6.51
CA THR A 217 -4.67 26.05 7.42
C THR A 217 -4.46 24.70 6.74
N LEU A 218 -3.24 24.17 6.81
CA LEU A 218 -2.86 22.87 6.29
C LEU A 218 -2.97 21.79 7.36
N ARG A 219 -3.46 20.61 7.00
CA ARG A 219 -3.84 19.59 8.00
C ARG A 219 -3.34 18.20 7.63
N SER A 220 -3.16 17.32 8.61
CA SER A 220 -2.69 15.95 8.35
C SER A 220 -3.75 15.04 7.73
N GLU A 221 -5.03 15.43 7.82
CA GLU A 221 -6.18 14.68 7.30
C GLU A 221 -7.18 15.64 6.64
N PRO A 222 -7.98 15.18 5.66
CA PRO A 222 -9.00 16.01 5.04
C PRO A 222 -10.16 16.28 6.01
N GLY A 223 -10.40 17.56 6.29
CA GLY A 223 -11.53 18.00 7.10
C GLY A 223 -11.23 19.26 7.91
N PRO A 224 -12.24 20.10 8.20
CA PRO A 224 -12.02 21.37 8.91
C PRO A 224 -11.49 21.17 10.33
N ASN A 225 -11.83 20.04 10.96
CA ASN A 225 -11.37 19.65 12.30
C ASN A 225 -10.66 18.28 12.38
N ALA A 226 -10.49 17.55 11.26
CA ALA A 226 -9.74 16.27 11.17
C ALA A 226 -8.20 16.42 11.25
N GLY A 227 -7.53 15.51 11.95
CA GLY A 227 -6.07 15.51 12.06
C GLY A 227 -5.44 16.75 12.75
N GLU A 228 -4.11 16.82 12.68
CA GLU A 228 -3.27 17.87 13.26
C GLU A 228 -3.03 19.01 12.27
N VAL A 229 -2.82 20.23 12.78
CA VAL A 229 -2.39 21.36 11.95
C VAL A 229 -0.92 21.21 11.61
N ARG A 230 -0.61 21.10 10.32
CA ARG A 230 0.76 20.96 9.78
C ARG A 230 1.40 22.29 9.42
N GLY A 231 0.60 23.32 9.20
CA GLY A 231 1.08 24.65 8.84
C GLY A 231 -0.05 25.51 8.28
N ALA A 232 0.32 26.53 7.53
CA ALA A 232 -0.62 27.35 6.78
C ALA A 232 -0.01 27.81 5.46
N MET A 233 -0.84 28.01 4.44
CA MET A 233 -0.50 28.75 3.23
C MET A 233 -0.97 30.19 3.38
N GLU A 234 -0.05 31.13 3.20
CA GLU A 234 -0.34 32.57 3.18
C GLU A 234 -0.73 33.02 1.76
N SER A 235 -1.46 34.14 1.66
CA SER A 235 -1.92 34.71 0.38
C SER A 235 -0.85 34.70 -0.71
N GLY A 236 -1.11 34.06 -1.85
CA GLY A 236 -0.20 33.97 -2.99
C GLY A 236 0.90 32.90 -2.86
N GLN A 237 1.00 32.20 -1.73
CA GLN A 237 1.90 31.06 -1.59
C GLN A 237 1.45 29.89 -2.47
N THR A 238 2.42 29.21 -3.07
CA THR A 238 2.22 28.10 -3.99
C THR A 238 2.50 26.74 -3.34
N ALA A 239 1.87 25.69 -3.86
CA ALA A 239 2.15 24.30 -3.51
C ALA A 239 1.91 23.38 -4.72
N LEU A 240 2.57 22.24 -4.77
CA LEU A 240 2.36 21.19 -5.77
C LEU A 240 1.30 20.21 -5.27
N VAL A 241 0.29 19.89 -6.08
CA VAL A 241 -0.68 18.84 -5.75
C VAL A 241 -0.05 17.47 -6.00
N ILE A 242 0.01 16.64 -4.95
CA ILE A 242 0.66 15.32 -4.98
C ILE A 242 -0.33 14.17 -4.67
N GLY A 243 -1.57 14.47 -4.29
CA GLY A 243 -2.62 13.45 -4.08
C GLY A 243 -4.02 14.03 -3.85
N GLY A 244 -5.03 13.17 -3.74
CA GLY A 244 -6.45 13.54 -3.67
C GLY A 244 -7.22 13.19 -4.96
N PRO A 245 -8.47 13.66 -5.13
CA PRO A 245 -9.23 14.46 -4.18
C PRO A 245 -9.84 13.62 -3.04
N ALA A 246 -10.00 14.22 -1.88
CA ALA A 246 -10.91 13.73 -0.83
C ALA A 246 -12.09 14.70 -0.68
N TYR A 247 -13.26 14.17 -0.38
CA TYR A 247 -14.51 14.94 -0.27
C TYR A 247 -15.02 14.92 1.15
N THR A 248 -15.37 16.09 1.69
CA THR A 248 -16.05 16.21 2.98
C THR A 248 -17.31 17.05 2.83
N ARG A 249 -18.35 16.74 3.61
CA ARG A 249 -19.55 17.57 3.68
C ARG A 249 -19.19 18.97 4.21
N GLY A 250 -19.67 20.02 3.54
CA GLY A 250 -19.69 21.38 4.05
C GLY A 250 -21.12 21.87 4.26
N ASP A 251 -21.28 23.07 4.81
CA ASP A 251 -22.60 23.60 5.20
C ASP A 251 -23.53 23.84 4.00
N GLN A 252 -22.97 24.25 2.86
CA GLN A 252 -23.74 24.58 1.64
C GLN A 252 -23.20 23.94 0.37
N ASP A 253 -21.99 23.40 0.41
CA ASP A 253 -21.30 22.81 -0.73
C ASP A 253 -20.31 21.76 -0.22
N THR A 254 -20.03 20.77 -1.06
CA THR A 254 -18.99 19.77 -0.79
C THR A 254 -17.63 20.46 -0.76
N ILE A 255 -16.81 20.12 0.23
CA ILE A 255 -15.44 20.62 0.33
C ILE A 255 -14.51 19.59 -0.31
N VAL A 256 -13.75 20.05 -1.30
CA VAL A 256 -12.73 19.24 -1.98
C VAL A 256 -11.39 19.50 -1.30
N TRP A 257 -10.70 18.43 -0.93
CA TRP A 257 -9.38 18.48 -0.31
C TRP A 257 -8.35 17.86 -1.25
N TRP A 258 -7.20 18.52 -1.38
CA TRP A 258 -6.04 18.04 -2.11
C TRP A 258 -4.86 17.86 -1.18
N TYR A 259 -4.11 16.79 -1.37
CA TYR A 259 -2.84 16.59 -0.69
C TYR A 259 -1.76 17.33 -1.46
N VAL A 260 -1.10 18.29 -0.80
CA VAL A 260 -0.16 19.21 -1.43
C VAL A 260 1.20 19.14 -0.75
N GLN A 261 2.25 19.42 -1.52
CA GLN A 261 3.62 19.59 -1.06
C GLN A 261 4.03 21.05 -1.27
N LEU A 262 4.45 21.72 -0.19
CA LEU A 262 5.00 23.07 -0.23
C LEU A 262 6.46 23.03 -0.68
N ASP A 263 6.99 24.18 -1.11
CA ASP A 263 8.40 24.29 -1.54
C ASP A 263 9.41 23.99 -0.41
N ASP A 264 8.99 24.06 0.85
CA ASP A 264 9.78 23.67 2.03
C ASP A 264 9.77 22.16 2.32
N GLY A 265 9.06 21.37 1.50
CA GLY A 265 8.89 19.93 1.65
C GLY A 265 7.75 19.52 2.59
N THR A 266 7.00 20.45 3.17
CA THR A 266 5.84 20.14 4.00
C THR A 266 4.74 19.53 3.15
N GLU A 267 4.28 18.33 3.53
CA GLU A 267 3.13 17.68 2.90
C GLU A 267 1.91 17.73 3.82
N ALA A 268 0.77 18.15 3.27
CA ALA A 268 -0.46 18.30 4.03
C ALA A 268 -1.71 18.36 3.13
N TRP A 269 -2.88 18.16 3.73
CA TRP A 269 -4.17 18.39 3.10
C TRP A 269 -4.55 19.86 3.13
N ALA A 270 -4.99 20.35 1.97
CA ALA A 270 -5.41 21.72 1.71
C ALA A 270 -6.82 21.72 1.11
N ALA A 271 -7.72 22.54 1.65
CA ALA A 271 -9.07 22.70 1.11
C ALA A 271 -9.04 23.55 -0.17
N ALA A 272 -9.57 23.02 -1.26
CA ALA A 272 -9.71 23.73 -2.54
C ALA A 272 -10.77 24.84 -2.48
N ASN A 273 -11.75 24.69 -1.60
CA ASN A 273 -12.87 25.58 -1.44
C ASN A 273 -13.36 25.60 0.02
N THR A 274 -14.17 26.60 0.34
CA THR A 274 -15.13 26.53 1.45
C THR A 274 -16.52 26.31 0.86
N SER A 275 -17.55 26.26 1.70
CA SER A 275 -18.93 26.16 1.22
C SER A 275 -19.41 27.37 0.42
N THR A 276 -18.70 28.51 0.48
CA THR A 276 -19.15 29.78 -0.14
C THR A 276 -18.19 30.37 -1.16
N ARG A 277 -16.94 29.88 -1.25
CA ARG A 277 -15.92 30.45 -2.14
C ARG A 277 -14.80 29.46 -2.46
N THR A 278 -14.16 29.66 -3.60
CA THR A 278 -12.91 29.02 -3.99
C THR A 278 -11.74 29.51 -3.12
N VAL A 279 -10.85 28.60 -2.74
CA VAL A 279 -9.68 28.88 -1.89
C VAL A 279 -8.37 28.63 -2.64
N LEU A 280 -8.29 27.55 -3.42
CA LEU A 280 -7.12 27.24 -4.25
C LEU A 280 -7.42 27.54 -5.72
N LEU A 281 -6.42 28.10 -6.40
CA LEU A 281 -6.43 28.42 -7.82
C LEU A 281 -5.22 27.75 -8.47
N PRO A 282 -5.34 27.17 -9.68
CA PRO A 282 -4.17 26.69 -10.41
C PRO A 282 -3.25 27.85 -10.80
N VAL A 283 -1.95 27.57 -10.86
CA VAL A 283 -0.90 28.46 -11.36
C VAL A 283 -0.39 27.87 -12.66
N GLU A 284 -0.39 28.68 -13.73
CA GLU A 284 0.20 28.32 -15.03
C GLU A 284 1.73 28.35 -15.00
#